data_AF-A0A9W9DMH2-F1
#
_entry.id   AF-A0A9W9DMH2-F1
#
_cell.length_a   1.000
_cell.length_b   1.000
_cell.length_c   1.000
_cell.angle_alpha   90.00
_cell.angle_beta   90.00
_cell.angle_gamma   90.00
#
_symmetry.space_group_name_H-M   'P 1'
#
loop_
_entity.id
_entity.type
_entity.pdbx_description
1 polymer ?
#
loop_
_entity_poly.entity_id
_entity_poly.type
_entity_poly.pdbx_seq_one_letter_code
_entity_poly.pdbx_strand_id
1 'polypeptide(L)'
;MDSELHAQLNEYYKVDYQHNLHPPQDESLRLSPAIDNYIQSTLDMAKLLNLPILSPQRCDDSHPLTHYFISSSHNTYLLSRQLIGRASAESYTHALYRGAHCVEIDVWPSSSPEGLVVTHGYTLTKGVSFRKVCEAIGAGIDVLGPDTWPILVSLECHVGPKEQQDMVNILKSAWGDKLVEGRLNDDTKEDVRLSPRDLKGRILLMVEYYAPSNFAKLEVEEEDEELNPGQDQESISENIVEGEDLPQVLVGEIERGKISDELAALGYYARSWKPSKGWLRQVLVDPRHILINISESNILSLLPIHINPLIEHGRRHLRRIFPKGTRIRSSNMYILKFWRNGSHVVSLNWQTFDTPMQINEAMFVGSPGWILKPKAQRLLNPDSSKFRLSAEVIGVSSLLPPKGRQDQTYNAYVEAELFHSQQDQKWKSNTAMTTEEGDVMWNEVLEWEFDRDELAFIRLRVRENRKFEKDLDLAVFCARVDDIQRGWRLVHMFNMDGKASGTTLLVKFQLANGI
;
A
#
# COMPACT_ATOMS: atom_id res chain seq x y z
N MET A 1 8.91 26.75 -2.22
CA MET A 1 9.27 25.33 -2.02
C MET A 1 10.73 25.33 -1.61
N ASP A 2 11.10 24.70 -0.50
CA ASP A 2 12.49 24.63 -0.06
C ASP A 2 13.19 23.56 -0.90
N SER A 3 13.97 23.98 -1.91
CA SER A 3 14.60 23.09 -2.88
C SER A 3 15.59 22.12 -2.24
N GLU A 4 16.18 22.50 -1.11
CA GLU A 4 17.12 21.66 -0.39
C GLU A 4 16.39 20.52 0.34
N LEU A 5 15.29 20.84 1.05
CA LEU A 5 14.46 19.82 1.68
C LEU A 5 13.86 18.85 0.64
N HIS A 6 13.41 19.36 -0.51
CA HIS A 6 12.89 18.50 -1.58
C HIS A 6 13.97 17.55 -2.11
N ALA A 7 15.19 18.04 -2.35
CA ALA A 7 16.31 17.19 -2.78
C ALA A 7 16.68 16.13 -1.72
N GLN A 8 16.72 16.50 -0.44
CA GLN A 8 16.99 15.57 0.66
C GLN A 8 15.91 14.51 0.79
N LEU A 9 14.64 14.88 0.66
CA LEU A 9 13.52 13.93 0.71
C LEU A 9 13.54 12.98 -0.48
N ASN A 10 13.78 13.49 -1.69
CA ASN A 10 13.96 12.67 -2.86
C ASN A 10 15.13 11.70 -2.66
N GLU A 11 16.29 12.16 -2.21
CA GLU A 11 17.43 11.27 -1.94
C GLU A 11 17.10 10.22 -0.87
N TYR A 12 16.44 10.61 0.22
CA TYR A 12 16.19 9.71 1.34
C TYR A 12 15.15 8.64 1.03
N TYR A 13 14.08 9.02 0.35
CA TYR A 13 12.92 8.16 0.13
C TYR A 13 12.78 7.65 -1.30
N LYS A 14 13.63 8.06 -2.26
CA LYS A 14 13.69 7.46 -3.60
C LYS A 14 13.94 5.97 -3.49
N VAL A 15 13.31 5.23 -4.40
CA VAL A 15 13.46 3.80 -4.51
C VAL A 15 13.76 3.45 -5.95
N ASP A 16 14.75 2.59 -6.16
CA ASP A 16 15.33 2.34 -7.48
C ASP A 16 14.72 1.13 -8.19
N TYR A 17 13.51 0.72 -7.81
CA TYR A 17 12.82 -0.46 -8.37
C TYR A 17 12.71 -0.47 -9.90
N GLN A 18 12.75 0.71 -10.53
CA GLN A 18 12.81 0.88 -11.98
C GLN A 18 14.03 0.20 -12.63
N HIS A 19 15.14 0.00 -11.90
CA HIS A 19 16.34 -0.67 -12.44
C HIS A 19 16.07 -2.10 -12.90
N ASN A 20 15.08 -2.77 -12.32
CA ASN A 20 14.70 -4.13 -12.74
C ASN A 20 13.67 -4.16 -13.88
N LEU A 21 13.06 -3.01 -14.22
CA LEU A 21 12.23 -2.82 -15.43
C LEU A 21 13.07 -2.34 -16.62
N HIS A 22 13.98 -1.42 -16.33
CA HIS A 22 14.84 -0.73 -17.29
C HIS A 22 16.28 -0.79 -16.77
N PRO A 23 17.01 -1.89 -17.04
CA PRO A 23 18.39 -2.05 -16.61
C PRO A 23 19.24 -0.83 -16.99
N PRO A 24 19.98 -0.22 -16.05
CA PRO A 24 20.85 0.93 -16.34
C PRO A 24 21.86 0.60 -17.44
N GLN A 25 21.98 1.48 -18.43
CA GLN A 25 22.86 1.29 -19.60
C GLN A 25 24.24 1.93 -19.41
N ASP A 26 24.31 3.01 -18.63
CA ASP A 26 25.49 3.89 -18.50
C ASP A 26 26.32 3.62 -17.23
N GLU A 27 25.93 2.63 -16.42
CA GLU A 27 26.71 2.27 -15.22
C GLU A 27 27.80 1.26 -15.60
N SER A 28 29.05 1.54 -15.21
CA SER A 28 30.16 0.59 -15.30
C SER A 28 29.92 -0.56 -14.32
N LEU A 29 29.03 -1.47 -14.70
CA LEU A 29 28.61 -2.58 -13.87
C LEU A 29 29.79 -3.52 -13.65
N ARG A 30 30.25 -3.61 -12.40
CA ARG A 30 31.28 -4.57 -12.04
C ARG A 30 30.66 -5.95 -11.84
N LEU A 31 31.09 -6.89 -12.67
CA LEU A 31 30.88 -8.32 -12.48
C LEU A 31 32.10 -8.94 -11.81
N SER A 32 31.88 -9.94 -10.96
CA SER A 32 32.97 -10.75 -10.42
C SER A 32 33.66 -11.50 -11.55
N PRO A 33 34.98 -11.76 -11.47
CA PRO A 33 35.68 -12.55 -12.49
C PRO A 33 35.05 -13.94 -12.71
N ALA A 34 34.50 -14.55 -11.64
CA ALA A 34 33.86 -15.85 -11.74
C ALA A 34 32.53 -15.78 -12.52
N ILE A 35 31.71 -14.76 -12.27
CA ILE A 35 30.44 -14.56 -12.98
C ILE A 35 30.68 -14.13 -14.42
N ASP A 36 31.65 -13.25 -14.65
CA ASP A 36 32.09 -12.83 -15.98
C ASP A 36 32.51 -14.04 -16.83
N ASN A 37 33.39 -14.89 -16.29
CA ASN A 37 33.80 -16.13 -16.96
C ASN A 37 32.63 -17.10 -17.19
N TYR A 38 31.69 -17.21 -16.24
CA TYR A 38 30.49 -18.04 -16.41
C TYR A 38 29.63 -17.54 -17.57
N ILE A 39 29.39 -16.22 -17.64
CA ILE A 39 28.60 -15.60 -18.70
C ILE A 39 29.31 -15.78 -20.04
N GLN A 40 30.61 -15.48 -20.14
CA GLN A 40 31.36 -15.61 -21.41
C GLN A 40 31.41 -17.04 -21.95
N SER A 41 31.41 -18.05 -21.07
CA SER A 41 31.46 -19.46 -21.47
C SER A 41 30.09 -20.06 -21.80
N THR A 42 29.00 -19.48 -21.29
CA THR A 42 27.67 -20.12 -21.31
C THR A 42 26.59 -19.25 -21.98
N LEU A 43 26.76 -17.93 -22.01
CA LEU A 43 25.74 -16.94 -22.32
C LEU A 43 26.28 -15.83 -23.24
N ASP A 44 25.39 -14.95 -23.69
CA ASP A 44 25.74 -13.71 -24.37
C ASP A 44 25.66 -12.54 -23.37
N MET A 45 26.80 -11.97 -23.02
CA MET A 45 26.91 -10.87 -22.07
C MET A 45 26.20 -9.60 -22.53
N ALA A 46 26.42 -9.19 -23.78
CA ALA A 46 25.87 -7.96 -24.33
C ALA A 46 24.34 -8.01 -24.35
N LYS A 47 23.79 -9.21 -24.56
CA LYS A 47 22.36 -9.45 -24.43
C LYS A 47 21.90 -9.39 -22.97
N LEU A 48 22.58 -10.10 -22.07
CA LEU A 48 22.17 -10.27 -20.68
C LEU A 48 22.06 -8.95 -19.90
N LEU A 49 23.02 -8.04 -20.08
CA LEU A 49 23.08 -6.74 -19.39
C LEU A 49 21.83 -5.87 -19.65
N ASN A 50 21.16 -6.09 -20.77
CA ASN A 50 20.04 -5.26 -21.23
C ASN A 50 18.67 -5.94 -21.04
N LEU A 51 18.64 -7.17 -20.52
CA LEU A 51 17.38 -7.88 -20.36
C LEU A 51 16.62 -7.35 -19.14
N PRO A 52 15.36 -6.93 -19.29
CA PRO A 52 14.53 -6.59 -18.14
C PRO A 52 14.33 -7.82 -17.25
N ILE A 53 14.40 -7.62 -15.94
CA ILE A 53 14.14 -8.65 -14.94
C ILE A 53 12.63 -8.80 -14.76
N LEU A 54 11.91 -7.68 -14.81
CA LEU A 54 10.47 -7.60 -14.61
C LEU A 54 9.78 -7.08 -15.88
N SER A 55 8.61 -7.62 -16.18
CA SER A 55 7.69 -7.06 -17.17
C SER A 55 6.28 -7.11 -16.59
N PRO A 56 5.88 -6.05 -15.86
CA PRO A 56 4.54 -5.92 -15.32
C PRO A 56 3.50 -5.97 -16.42
N GLN A 57 2.38 -6.64 -16.14
CA GLN A 57 1.25 -6.65 -17.06
C GLN A 57 0.66 -5.25 -17.26
N ARG A 58 0.25 -4.95 -18.50
CA ARG A 58 -0.46 -3.71 -18.80
C ARG A 58 -1.76 -3.64 -18.01
N CYS A 59 -1.99 -2.51 -17.34
CA CYS A 59 -3.22 -2.29 -16.59
C CYS A 59 -4.37 -1.88 -17.54
N ASP A 60 -5.51 -2.56 -17.43
CA ASP A 60 -6.78 -2.18 -18.08
C ASP A 60 -7.50 -1.21 -17.14
N ASP A 61 -7.87 -0.03 -17.64
CA ASP A 61 -8.52 1.06 -16.88
C ASP A 61 -10.05 1.06 -16.99
N SER A 62 -10.65 0.05 -17.65
CA SER A 62 -12.10 0.00 -17.95
C SER A 62 -12.95 -0.77 -16.94
N HIS A 63 -12.33 -1.52 -16.02
CA HIS A 63 -13.07 -2.23 -14.98
C HIS A 63 -13.57 -1.28 -13.88
N PRO A 64 -14.62 -1.66 -13.11
CA PRO A 64 -15.09 -0.88 -11.97
C PRO A 64 -14.00 -0.66 -10.91
N LEU A 65 -14.03 0.47 -10.18
CA LEU A 65 -13.05 0.77 -9.12
C LEU A 65 -12.86 -0.37 -8.10
N THR A 66 -13.92 -1.14 -7.80
CA THR A 66 -13.86 -2.26 -6.86
C THR A 66 -13.00 -3.43 -7.32
N HIS A 67 -12.58 -3.45 -8.59
CA HIS A 67 -11.77 -4.49 -9.19
C HIS A 67 -10.26 -4.28 -9.01
N TYR A 68 -9.82 -3.22 -8.35
CA TYR A 68 -8.40 -2.90 -8.23
C TYR A 68 -7.91 -2.89 -6.77
N PHE A 69 -6.63 -3.19 -6.61
CA PHE A 69 -5.82 -2.74 -5.48
C PHE A 69 -5.22 -1.39 -5.80
N ILE A 70 -5.01 -0.58 -4.77
CA ILE A 70 -4.57 0.81 -4.88
C ILE A 70 -3.33 1.00 -3.99
N SER A 71 -2.25 1.54 -4.57
CA SER A 71 -1.02 1.85 -3.85
C SER A 71 -1.28 2.94 -2.83
N SER A 72 -1.15 2.63 -1.54
CA SER A 72 -1.76 3.43 -0.47
C SER A 72 -0.79 3.75 0.67
N SER A 73 -0.71 5.03 1.03
CA SER A 73 0.08 5.56 2.13
C SER A 73 -0.80 5.79 3.37
N HIS A 74 -0.24 5.54 4.55
CA HIS A 74 -0.79 5.84 5.87
C HIS A 74 0.02 6.94 6.52
N ASN A 75 -0.65 7.90 7.16
CA ASN A 75 -0.03 9.08 7.78
C ASN A 75 1.01 9.73 6.87
N THR A 76 0.62 10.01 5.62
CA THR A 76 1.52 10.43 4.54
C THR A 76 2.36 11.65 4.88
N TYR A 77 1.86 12.52 5.74
CA TYR A 77 2.58 13.70 6.22
C TYR A 77 3.86 13.37 7.02
N LEU A 78 4.02 12.15 7.57
CA LEU A 78 5.16 11.77 8.40
C LEU A 78 6.40 11.39 7.59
N LEU A 79 7.51 12.07 7.87
CA LEU A 79 8.86 11.69 7.47
C LEU A 79 9.48 10.83 8.61
N SER A 80 9.82 9.54 8.48
CA SER A 80 10.37 8.78 9.64
C SER A 80 11.88 8.81 9.86
N ARG A 81 12.20 8.65 11.16
CA ARG A 81 13.34 7.97 11.81
C ARG A 81 14.77 8.46 11.51
N GLN A 82 14.98 9.76 11.66
CA GLN A 82 16.03 10.29 12.54
C GLN A 82 15.50 11.54 13.27
N LEU A 83 15.24 11.39 14.56
CA LEU A 83 15.22 12.44 15.60
C LEU A 83 14.27 13.66 15.55
N ILE A 84 13.39 13.89 14.56
CA ILE A 84 12.33 14.91 14.70
C ILE A 84 11.03 14.45 14.02
N GLY A 85 9.98 14.17 14.82
CA GLY A 85 8.61 14.02 14.34
C GLY A 85 8.17 15.31 13.67
N ARG A 86 8.23 15.37 12.34
CA ARG A 86 7.83 16.55 11.57
C ARG A 86 6.87 16.10 10.47
N ALA A 87 5.75 16.79 10.39
CA ALA A 87 4.85 16.73 9.27
C ALA A 87 5.35 17.66 8.15
N SER A 88 5.20 17.25 6.90
CA SER A 88 5.65 18.02 5.73
C SER A 88 4.69 17.84 4.57
N ALA A 89 4.47 18.91 3.82
CA ALA A 89 3.64 18.89 2.61
C ALA A 89 4.37 18.17 1.46
N GLU A 90 5.71 18.25 1.45
CA GLU A 90 6.58 17.59 0.50
C GLU A 90 6.46 16.06 0.56
N SER A 91 6.14 15.49 1.73
CA SER A 91 5.87 14.05 1.88
C SER A 91 4.77 13.56 0.93
N TYR A 92 3.75 14.40 0.65
CA TYR A 92 2.66 14.06 -0.26
C TYR A 92 3.13 14.02 -1.71
N THR A 93 3.87 15.04 -2.15
CA THR A 93 4.46 15.03 -3.50
C THR A 93 5.35 13.80 -3.69
N HIS A 94 6.16 13.47 -2.68
CA HIS A 94 7.05 12.32 -2.73
C HIS A 94 6.29 10.98 -2.83
N ALA A 95 5.24 10.80 -2.02
CA ALA A 95 4.40 9.61 -2.09
C ALA A 95 3.77 9.45 -3.48
N LEU A 96 3.22 10.53 -4.03
CA LEU A 96 2.63 10.54 -5.38
C LEU A 96 3.66 10.20 -6.46
N TYR A 97 4.86 10.78 -6.42
CA TYR A 97 5.93 10.48 -7.38
C TYR A 97 6.41 9.03 -7.33
N ARG A 98 6.37 8.42 -6.15
CA ARG A 98 6.63 6.98 -5.97
C ARG A 98 5.46 6.09 -6.34
N GLY A 99 4.36 6.64 -6.87
CA GLY A 99 3.22 5.90 -7.36
C GLY A 99 2.13 5.64 -6.32
N ALA A 100 2.14 6.31 -5.16
CA ALA A 100 0.98 6.28 -4.26
C ALA A 100 -0.22 6.91 -4.98
N HIS A 101 -1.36 6.22 -4.95
CA HIS A 101 -2.64 6.72 -5.45
C HIS A 101 -3.70 6.84 -4.35
N CYS A 102 -3.31 6.57 -3.10
CA CYS A 102 -4.07 6.98 -1.92
C CYS A 102 -3.11 7.61 -0.90
N VAL A 103 -3.44 8.81 -0.44
CA VAL A 103 -2.70 9.55 0.60
C VAL A 103 -3.64 9.96 1.74
N GLU A 104 -3.08 10.26 2.91
CA GLU A 104 -3.85 10.55 4.12
C GLU A 104 -3.53 11.92 4.69
N ILE A 105 -4.58 12.66 5.06
CA ILE A 105 -4.50 13.96 5.74
C ILE A 105 -5.18 13.81 7.10
N ASP A 106 -4.44 14.10 8.17
CA ASP A 106 -4.95 14.16 9.54
C ASP A 106 -4.98 15.63 9.99
N VAL A 107 -6.15 16.27 9.93
CA VAL A 107 -6.32 17.72 10.11
C VAL A 107 -6.91 18.08 11.47
N TRP A 108 -6.29 19.06 12.11
CA TRP A 108 -6.55 19.53 13.45
C TRP A 108 -6.70 21.06 13.47
N PRO A 109 -7.47 21.62 14.44
CA PRO A 109 -7.48 23.05 14.68
C PRO A 109 -6.09 23.54 15.16
N SER A 110 -5.76 24.79 14.86
CA SER A 110 -4.47 25.40 15.16
C SER A 110 -4.63 26.86 15.60
N SER A 111 -3.81 27.29 16.57
CA SER A 111 -3.71 28.71 16.94
C SER A 111 -2.92 29.56 15.93
N SER A 112 -2.42 28.96 14.84
CA SER A 112 -1.79 29.71 13.76
C SER A 112 -2.80 30.63 13.05
N PRO A 113 -2.36 31.69 12.35
CA PRO A 113 -3.28 32.57 11.61
C PRO A 113 -4.14 31.85 10.57
N GLU A 114 -3.70 30.69 10.07
CA GLU A 114 -4.45 29.87 9.10
C GLU A 114 -5.48 28.93 9.77
N GLY A 115 -5.49 28.81 11.10
CA GLY A 115 -6.50 28.06 11.86
C GLY A 115 -6.43 26.53 11.75
N LEU A 116 -5.70 25.97 10.78
CA LEU A 116 -5.73 24.54 10.43
C LEU A 116 -4.34 23.95 10.23
N VAL A 117 -4.07 22.80 10.85
CA VAL A 117 -2.78 22.11 10.79
C VAL A 117 -2.94 20.62 10.52
N VAL A 118 -2.00 20.04 9.79
CA VAL A 118 -1.85 18.60 9.58
C VAL A 118 -0.73 18.09 10.46
N THR A 119 -1.04 17.13 11.34
CA THR A 119 -0.09 16.54 12.28
C THR A 119 -0.62 15.21 12.78
N HIS A 120 0.23 14.44 13.46
CA HIS A 120 -0.23 13.26 14.20
C HIS A 120 -0.70 13.71 15.58
N GLY A 121 -2.01 13.63 15.83
CA GLY A 121 -2.64 14.05 17.09
C GLY A 121 -1.94 13.51 18.33
N TYR A 122 -1.93 14.29 19.41
CA TYR A 122 -1.39 13.91 20.73
C TYR A 122 0.08 13.45 20.73
N THR A 123 0.87 13.84 19.73
CA THR A 123 2.33 13.59 19.68
C THR A 123 3.14 14.87 19.57
N LEU A 124 4.44 14.80 19.85
CA LEU A 124 5.39 15.93 19.74
C LEU A 124 5.72 16.32 18.29
N THR A 125 4.85 15.98 17.34
CA THR A 125 5.09 16.19 15.91
C THR A 125 4.85 17.65 15.54
N LYS A 126 5.84 18.31 14.93
CA LYS A 126 5.64 19.65 14.36
C LYS A 126 4.74 19.56 13.14
N GLY A 127 3.56 20.15 13.21
CA GLY A 127 2.58 20.14 12.13
C GLY A 127 2.94 21.00 10.92
N VAL A 128 2.18 20.82 9.84
CA VAL A 128 2.27 21.60 8.58
C VAL A 128 0.91 22.19 8.24
N SER A 129 0.86 23.34 7.57
CA SER A 129 -0.41 23.96 7.15
C SER A 129 -1.26 23.01 6.28
N PHE A 130 -2.56 22.92 6.58
CA PHE A 130 -3.53 22.16 5.78
C PHE A 130 -3.63 22.68 4.34
N ARG A 131 -3.59 24.00 4.15
CA ARG A 131 -3.56 24.62 2.82
C ARG A 131 -2.36 24.16 2.00
N LYS A 132 -1.16 24.22 2.59
CA LYS A 132 0.07 23.79 1.91
C LYS A 132 0.04 22.30 1.54
N VAL A 133 -0.56 21.46 2.38
CA VAL A 133 -0.76 20.04 2.06
C VAL A 133 -1.69 19.86 0.86
N CYS A 134 -2.84 20.55 0.83
CA CYS A 134 -3.77 20.47 -0.29
C CYS A 134 -3.15 20.97 -1.59
N GLU A 135 -2.44 22.10 -1.55
CA GLU A 135 -1.70 22.66 -2.68
C GLU A 135 -0.61 21.70 -3.18
N ALA A 136 0.13 21.04 -2.28
CA ALA A 136 1.15 20.06 -2.64
C ALA A 136 0.56 18.82 -3.35
N ILE A 137 -0.59 18.32 -2.89
CA ILE A 137 -1.30 17.22 -3.57
C ILE A 137 -1.75 17.64 -4.97
N GLY A 138 -2.37 18.83 -5.09
CA GLY A 138 -2.82 19.38 -6.37
C GLY A 138 -1.66 19.54 -7.36
N ALA A 139 -0.56 20.13 -6.92
CA ALA A 139 0.65 20.29 -7.73
C ALA A 139 1.29 18.96 -8.11
N GLY A 140 1.29 17.96 -7.21
CA GLY A 140 1.79 16.62 -7.51
C GLY A 140 1.02 15.96 -8.66
N ILE A 141 -0.31 16.10 -8.66
CA ILE A 141 -1.17 15.61 -9.75
C ILE A 141 -0.89 16.35 -11.06
N ASP A 142 -0.68 17.67 -11.01
CA ASP A 142 -0.35 18.45 -12.19
C ASP A 142 0.98 17.99 -12.83
N VAL A 143 1.96 17.55 -12.02
CA VAL A 143 3.22 16.98 -12.54
C VAL A 143 3.04 15.56 -13.08
N LEU A 144 2.18 14.73 -12.47
CA LEU A 144 1.84 13.42 -13.02
C LEU A 144 1.06 13.52 -14.35
N GLY A 145 0.40 14.66 -14.57
CA GLY A 145 -0.30 14.99 -15.81
C GLY A 145 -1.77 14.54 -15.84
N PRO A 146 -2.54 14.99 -16.84
CA PRO A 146 -3.99 14.80 -16.90
C PRO A 146 -4.42 13.33 -17.08
N ASP A 147 -3.52 12.47 -17.56
CA ASP A 147 -3.76 11.03 -17.74
C ASP A 147 -3.48 10.20 -16.48
N THR A 148 -3.02 10.83 -15.39
CA THR A 148 -2.78 10.11 -14.13
C THR A 148 -4.06 9.43 -13.66
N TRP A 149 -3.93 8.23 -13.10
CA TRP A 149 -5.06 7.50 -12.56
C TRP A 149 -5.59 8.23 -11.31
N PRO A 150 -6.83 7.93 -10.88
CA PRO A 150 -7.49 8.69 -9.83
C PRO A 150 -6.70 8.65 -8.53
N ILE A 151 -6.60 9.79 -7.85
CA ILE A 151 -5.97 9.91 -6.54
C ILE A 151 -7.06 9.94 -5.46
N LEU A 152 -6.93 9.07 -4.47
CA LEU A 152 -7.79 9.04 -3.30
C LEU A 152 -7.11 9.82 -2.17
N VAL A 153 -7.86 10.67 -1.48
CA VAL A 153 -7.38 11.40 -0.31
C VAL A 153 -8.22 11.02 0.89
N SER A 154 -7.64 10.26 1.82
CA SER A 154 -8.26 9.90 3.09
C SER A 154 -8.19 11.09 4.04
N LEU A 155 -9.33 11.67 4.40
CA LEU A 155 -9.40 12.80 5.33
C LEU A 155 -9.83 12.32 6.72
N GLU A 156 -8.92 12.41 7.69
CA GLU A 156 -9.23 12.30 9.10
C GLU A 156 -9.39 13.72 9.67
N CYS A 157 -10.61 14.06 10.09
CA CYS A 157 -10.98 15.42 10.47
C CYS A 157 -11.29 15.52 11.97
N HIS A 158 -10.49 16.31 12.69
CA HIS A 158 -10.68 16.64 14.11
C HIS A 158 -11.12 18.10 14.32
N VAL A 159 -11.47 18.80 13.24
CA VAL A 159 -11.94 20.18 13.23
C VAL A 159 -13.46 20.20 13.47
N GLY A 160 -13.95 21.11 14.31
CA GLY A 160 -15.38 21.20 14.62
C GLY A 160 -16.21 21.67 13.40
N PRO A 161 -17.48 21.25 13.26
CA PRO A 161 -18.30 21.56 12.08
C PRO A 161 -18.39 23.05 11.69
N LYS A 162 -18.33 23.96 12.66
CA LYS A 162 -18.36 25.41 12.42
C LYS A 162 -17.14 25.94 11.67
N GLU A 163 -15.99 25.29 11.84
CA GLU A 163 -14.70 25.69 11.26
C GLU A 163 -14.41 24.93 9.95
N GLN A 164 -15.20 23.90 9.62
CA GLN A 164 -15.00 23.07 8.42
C GLN A 164 -15.30 23.81 7.11
N GLN A 165 -16.02 24.93 7.15
CA GLN A 165 -16.24 25.75 5.96
C GLN A 165 -14.91 26.26 5.36
N ASP A 166 -13.94 26.61 6.21
CA ASP A 166 -12.61 27.01 5.75
C ASP A 166 -11.87 25.85 5.10
N MET A 167 -12.04 24.62 5.61
CA MET A 167 -11.50 23.42 4.98
C MET A 167 -12.09 23.21 3.58
N VAL A 168 -13.41 23.30 3.44
CA VAL A 168 -14.10 23.18 2.14
C VAL A 168 -13.56 24.21 1.16
N ASN A 169 -13.41 25.47 1.58
CA ASN A 169 -12.87 26.54 0.75
C ASN A 169 -11.42 26.25 0.30
N ILE A 170 -10.58 25.75 1.21
CA ILE A 170 -9.19 25.36 0.91
C ILE A 170 -9.14 24.21 -0.09
N LEU A 171 -9.93 23.14 0.12
CA LEU A 171 -9.97 21.97 -0.75
C LEU A 171 -10.39 22.37 -2.18
N LYS A 172 -11.49 23.14 -2.31
CA LYS A 172 -11.97 23.63 -3.61
C LYS A 172 -10.95 24.55 -4.28
N SER A 173 -10.34 25.46 -3.53
CA SER A 173 -9.34 26.38 -4.07
C SER A 173 -8.06 25.68 -4.52
N ALA A 174 -7.59 24.67 -3.78
CA ALA A 174 -6.34 23.99 -4.06
C ALA A 174 -6.47 22.97 -5.21
N TRP A 175 -7.63 22.32 -5.32
CA TRP A 175 -7.82 21.23 -6.27
C TRP A 175 -8.63 21.63 -7.51
N GLY A 176 -9.49 22.64 -7.40
CA GLY A 176 -10.35 23.11 -8.49
C GLY A 176 -11.06 21.96 -9.19
N ASP A 177 -10.98 21.93 -10.51
CA ASP A 177 -11.62 20.91 -11.36
C ASP A 177 -11.11 19.48 -11.12
N LYS A 178 -9.98 19.29 -10.43
CA LYS A 178 -9.50 17.95 -10.07
C LYS A 178 -10.41 17.31 -9.02
N LEU A 179 -10.96 18.08 -8.08
CA LEU A 179 -11.85 17.57 -7.03
C LEU A 179 -13.17 17.08 -7.64
N VAL A 180 -13.60 15.88 -7.26
CA VAL A 180 -14.93 15.38 -7.62
C VAL A 180 -15.94 15.78 -6.55
N GLU A 181 -16.86 16.67 -6.90
CA GLU A 181 -17.90 17.17 -6.00
C GLU A 181 -19.27 16.51 -6.26
N GLY A 182 -19.38 15.71 -7.31
CA GLY A 182 -20.64 15.15 -7.76
C GLY A 182 -20.48 14.22 -8.96
N ARG A 183 -21.60 13.91 -9.59
CA ARG A 183 -21.64 13.05 -10.78
C ARG A 183 -20.90 13.72 -11.94
N LEU A 184 -20.05 12.96 -12.64
CA LEU A 184 -19.19 13.50 -13.70
C LEU A 184 -19.84 13.54 -15.08
N ASN A 185 -20.69 12.57 -15.40
CA ASN A 185 -21.42 12.48 -16.66
C ASN A 185 -22.86 12.03 -16.42
N ASP A 186 -23.84 12.68 -17.05
CA ASP A 186 -25.25 12.29 -16.88
C ASP A 186 -25.63 11.00 -17.64
N ASP A 187 -24.83 10.63 -18.66
CA ASP A 187 -25.07 9.53 -19.59
C ASP A 187 -24.74 8.13 -19.04
N THR A 188 -24.00 8.01 -17.93
CA THR A 188 -23.69 6.72 -17.32
C THR A 188 -24.90 6.21 -16.54
N LYS A 189 -25.82 5.51 -17.21
CA LYS A 189 -27.09 5.03 -16.62
C LYS A 189 -26.96 4.28 -15.28
N GLU A 190 -25.75 3.87 -14.86
CA GLU A 190 -25.46 3.40 -13.50
C GLU A 190 -24.06 3.87 -13.04
N ASP A 191 -23.98 4.68 -11.96
CA ASP A 191 -22.70 5.08 -11.33
C ASP A 191 -21.88 3.85 -10.81
N VAL A 192 -22.50 2.68 -10.73
CA VAL A 192 -21.92 1.40 -10.28
C VAL A 192 -20.79 0.91 -11.22
N ARG A 193 -20.66 1.50 -12.42
CA ARG A 193 -19.65 1.10 -13.43
C ARG A 193 -18.46 2.05 -13.56
N LEU A 194 -18.30 3.01 -12.65
CA LEU A 194 -17.17 3.94 -12.70
C LEU A 194 -15.84 3.19 -12.68
N SER A 195 -15.00 3.54 -13.64
CA SER A 195 -13.69 2.96 -13.87
C SER A 195 -12.59 4.02 -13.68
N PRO A 196 -11.32 3.61 -13.48
CA PRO A 196 -10.22 4.57 -13.44
C PRO A 196 -10.13 5.46 -14.69
N ARG A 197 -10.53 4.95 -15.86
CA ARG A 197 -10.60 5.72 -17.10
C ARG A 197 -11.48 6.96 -16.98
N ASP A 198 -12.63 6.83 -16.32
CA ASP A 198 -13.62 7.90 -16.18
C ASP A 198 -13.17 9.01 -15.21
N LEU A 199 -12.12 8.73 -14.43
CA LEU A 199 -11.68 9.51 -13.28
C LEU A 199 -10.22 9.97 -13.41
N LYS A 200 -9.63 9.90 -14.60
CA LYS A 200 -8.26 10.36 -14.85
C LYS A 200 -8.08 11.83 -14.45
N GLY A 201 -6.97 12.13 -13.78
CA GLY A 201 -6.66 13.45 -13.25
C GLY A 201 -7.56 13.92 -12.12
N ARG A 202 -8.44 13.06 -11.59
CA ARG A 202 -9.41 13.43 -10.54
C ARG A 202 -8.98 13.01 -9.14
N ILE A 203 -9.48 13.76 -8.17
CA ILE A 203 -9.32 13.52 -6.73
C ILE A 203 -10.65 13.05 -6.15
N LEU A 204 -10.62 11.87 -5.53
CA LEU A 204 -11.72 11.34 -4.73
C LEU A 204 -11.41 11.56 -3.24
N LEU A 205 -12.15 12.46 -2.60
CA LEU A 205 -12.01 12.70 -1.17
C LEU A 205 -12.77 11.62 -0.39
N MET A 206 -12.08 10.89 0.49
CA MET A 206 -12.72 10.05 1.49
C MET A 206 -13.00 10.89 2.72
N VAL A 207 -14.28 11.12 3.00
CA VAL A 207 -14.72 11.90 4.17
C VAL A 207 -15.77 11.12 4.92
N GLU A 208 -15.70 11.18 6.24
CA GLU A 208 -16.66 10.49 7.11
C GLU A 208 -18.08 10.97 6.82
N TYR A 209 -18.98 10.00 6.62
CA TYR A 209 -20.37 10.26 6.25
C TYR A 209 -21.31 9.58 7.23
N TYR A 210 -22.25 10.36 7.76
CA TYR A 210 -23.36 9.87 8.56
C TYR A 210 -24.66 10.09 7.79
N ALA A 211 -25.40 9.00 7.53
CA ALA A 211 -26.70 9.14 6.89
C ALA A 211 -27.64 9.94 7.81
N PRO A 212 -28.38 10.94 7.29
CA PRO A 212 -29.42 11.63 8.04
C PRO A 212 -30.41 10.63 8.67
N SER A 213 -30.82 10.85 9.91
CA SER A 213 -31.61 9.91 10.74
C SER A 213 -33.00 9.56 10.20
N ASN A 214 -33.40 10.08 9.04
CA ASN A 214 -34.72 9.92 8.43
C ASN A 214 -34.79 8.76 7.42
N PHE A 215 -33.72 7.98 7.26
CA PHE A 215 -33.73 6.81 6.38
C PHE A 215 -34.23 5.57 7.14
N ALA A 216 -35.25 4.93 6.57
CA ALA A 216 -35.96 3.80 7.17
C ALA A 216 -34.99 2.70 7.62
N LYS A 217 -35.04 2.34 8.91
CA LYS A 217 -34.49 1.06 9.37
C LYS A 217 -35.24 -0.04 8.61
N LEU A 218 -34.54 -0.76 7.74
CA LEU A 218 -35.02 -2.05 7.27
C LEU A 218 -34.88 -3.01 8.45
N GLU A 219 -36.02 -3.41 9.02
CA GLU A 219 -36.07 -4.50 9.99
C GLU A 219 -35.58 -5.77 9.30
N VAL A 220 -34.44 -6.29 9.74
CA VAL A 220 -34.02 -7.65 9.44
C VAL A 220 -34.13 -8.39 10.76
N GLU A 221 -35.04 -9.36 10.83
CA GLU A 221 -35.15 -10.29 11.95
C GLU A 221 -33.82 -11.03 12.10
N GLU A 222 -33.11 -10.79 13.21
CA GLU A 222 -31.87 -11.49 13.56
C GLU A 222 -32.23 -12.79 14.31
N GLU A 223 -31.87 -13.95 13.74
CA GLU A 223 -31.60 -15.14 14.55
C GLU A 223 -30.13 -15.05 15.01
N ASP A 224 -29.97 -14.78 16.30
CA ASP A 224 -28.69 -14.62 17.00
C ASP A 224 -27.89 -15.94 17.05
N GLU A 225 -26.64 -15.90 16.56
CA GLU A 225 -25.56 -16.68 17.16
C GLU A 225 -24.39 -15.72 17.48
N GLU A 226 -24.09 -15.65 18.77
CA GLU A 226 -23.19 -14.70 19.43
C GLU A 226 -21.77 -14.68 18.84
N LEU A 227 -21.29 -13.47 18.52
CA LEU A 227 -19.85 -13.19 18.45
C LEU A 227 -19.55 -11.87 19.16
N ASN A 228 -18.98 -11.95 20.37
CA ASN A 228 -18.37 -10.83 21.08
C ASN A 228 -16.86 -10.81 20.81
N PRO A 229 -16.24 -9.62 20.65
CA PRO A 229 -15.45 -9.12 21.78
C PRO A 229 -15.45 -7.58 21.95
N GLY A 230 -15.54 -7.16 23.22
CA GLY A 230 -14.95 -5.98 23.87
C GLY A 230 -14.95 -4.62 23.14
N GLN A 231 -15.82 -3.71 23.59
CA GLN A 231 -15.66 -2.26 23.40
C GLN A 231 -15.22 -1.61 24.72
N ASP A 232 -14.31 -0.65 24.60
CA ASP A 232 -13.98 0.34 25.64
C ASP A 232 -15.21 1.20 25.93
N GLN A 233 -15.46 1.45 27.21
CA GLN A 233 -16.64 2.11 27.76
C GLN A 233 -16.61 3.64 27.53
N GLU A 234 -17.66 4.18 26.92
CA GLU A 234 -18.09 5.57 27.16
C GLU A 234 -19.35 5.56 28.02
N SER A 235 -19.33 6.34 29.11
CA SER A 235 -20.37 6.41 30.14
C SER A 235 -21.53 7.31 29.72
N ILE A 236 -22.75 6.78 29.75
CA ILE A 236 -24.00 7.54 29.60
C ILE A 236 -24.59 7.74 31.00
N SER A 237 -24.88 8.99 31.36
CA SER A 237 -25.65 9.34 32.57
C SER A 237 -27.12 9.52 32.21
N GLU A 238 -27.99 8.70 32.79
CA GLU A 238 -29.45 8.77 32.62
C GLU A 238 -30.10 9.66 33.69
N ASN A 239 -31.08 10.48 33.31
CA ASN A 239 -32.05 11.08 34.24
C ASN A 239 -33.46 10.81 33.74
N ILE A 240 -34.31 10.28 34.62
CA ILE A 240 -35.70 9.87 34.36
C ILE A 240 -36.65 11.03 34.71
N VAL A 241 -37.62 11.32 33.86
CA VAL A 241 -38.82 12.11 34.21
C VAL A 241 -40.05 11.33 33.77
N GLU A 242 -40.94 11.02 34.72
CA GLU A 242 -42.21 10.32 34.49
C GLU A 242 -43.33 11.31 34.10
N GLY A 243 -44.14 10.92 33.12
CA GLY A 243 -45.39 11.57 32.72
C GLY A 243 -46.16 10.69 31.72
N GLU A 244 -47.44 10.47 32.01
CA GLU A 244 -48.30 9.39 31.50
C GLU A 244 -48.67 9.49 30.00
N ASP A 245 -48.77 8.31 29.36
CA ASP A 245 -49.44 7.97 28.10
C ASP A 245 -48.96 8.59 26.76
N LEU A 246 -47.74 8.25 26.32
CA LEU A 246 -47.33 8.14 24.90
C LEU A 246 -46.19 7.10 24.77
N PRO A 247 -46.09 6.29 23.69
CA PRO A 247 -44.93 5.44 23.47
C PRO A 247 -43.66 6.29 23.42
N GLN A 248 -42.72 6.00 24.34
CA GLN A 248 -41.47 6.71 24.51
C GLN A 248 -40.63 6.64 23.23
N VAL A 249 -40.63 7.71 22.45
CA VAL A 249 -39.53 7.98 21.52
C VAL A 249 -38.35 8.36 22.40
N LEU A 250 -37.35 7.48 22.47
CA LEU A 250 -36.01 7.83 22.94
C LEU A 250 -35.46 8.89 21.98
N VAL A 251 -35.76 10.17 22.23
CA VAL A 251 -35.01 11.27 21.65
C VAL A 251 -33.72 11.36 22.46
N GLY A 252 -32.79 10.45 22.15
CA GLY A 252 -31.39 10.71 22.49
C GLY A 252 -31.00 12.03 21.82
N GLU A 253 -30.44 12.96 22.58
CA GLU A 253 -29.75 14.10 21.98
C GLU A 253 -28.61 13.54 21.12
N ILE A 254 -28.83 13.53 19.80
CA ILE A 254 -27.78 13.23 18.84
C ILE A 254 -26.86 14.44 18.85
N GLU A 255 -25.61 14.27 19.31
CA GLU A 255 -24.56 15.25 19.04
C GLU A 255 -24.54 15.51 17.54
N ARG A 256 -24.82 16.75 17.12
CA ARG A 256 -24.70 17.19 15.73
C ARG A 256 -23.36 16.68 15.17
N GLY A 257 -23.41 15.93 14.07
CA GLY A 257 -22.31 15.10 13.59
C GLY A 257 -20.96 15.82 13.54
N LYS A 258 -19.88 15.06 13.77
CA LYS A 258 -18.49 15.56 13.73
C LYS A 258 -18.11 16.19 12.39
N ILE A 259 -18.88 15.96 11.32
CA ILE A 259 -18.66 16.45 9.96
C ILE A 259 -19.88 17.26 9.50
N SER A 260 -19.65 18.42 8.92
CA SER A 260 -20.64 19.29 8.27
C SER A 260 -21.15 18.68 6.97
N ASP A 261 -22.38 19.02 6.58
CA ASP A 261 -23.00 18.52 5.34
C ASP A 261 -22.18 18.95 4.11
N GLU A 262 -21.64 20.17 4.11
CA GLU A 262 -20.82 20.71 3.03
C GLU A 262 -19.51 19.93 2.85
N LEU A 263 -18.85 19.55 3.95
CA LEU A 263 -17.63 18.73 3.90
C LEU A 263 -17.96 17.28 3.50
N ALA A 264 -19.02 16.70 4.06
CA ALA A 264 -19.47 15.35 3.73
C ALA A 264 -19.88 15.21 2.25
N ALA A 265 -20.45 16.27 1.65
CA ALA A 265 -20.86 16.29 0.23
C ALA A 265 -19.67 16.14 -0.74
N LEU A 266 -18.47 16.59 -0.36
CA LEU A 266 -17.25 16.41 -1.17
C LEU A 266 -16.85 14.93 -1.32
N GLY A 267 -17.38 14.04 -0.47
CA GLY A 267 -17.11 12.60 -0.50
C GLY A 267 -17.92 11.80 -1.51
N TYR A 268 -18.38 12.39 -2.60
CA TYR A 268 -19.47 11.85 -3.42
C TYR A 268 -19.31 10.37 -3.83
N TYR A 269 -18.10 9.96 -4.28
CA TYR A 269 -17.78 8.57 -4.66
C TYR A 269 -16.99 7.78 -3.60
N ALA A 270 -16.74 8.37 -2.43
CA ALA A 270 -15.94 7.76 -1.37
C ALA A 270 -16.46 8.17 0.01
N ARG A 271 -17.75 7.92 0.26
CA ARG A 271 -18.37 8.20 1.57
C ARG A 271 -17.80 7.24 2.60
N SER A 272 -16.90 7.73 3.44
CA SER A 272 -16.17 6.91 4.41
C SER A 272 -17.11 6.53 5.55
N TRP A 273 -17.39 5.24 5.68
CA TRP A 273 -18.20 4.70 6.75
C TRP A 273 -17.35 3.82 7.67
N LYS A 274 -17.51 4.01 8.98
CA LYS A 274 -16.84 3.19 10.00
C LYS A 274 -17.72 1.99 10.33
N PRO A 275 -17.20 0.75 10.23
CA PRO A 275 -18.00 -0.44 10.47
C PRO A 275 -18.39 -0.61 11.94
N SER A 276 -19.64 -0.98 12.16
CA SER A 276 -20.15 -1.45 13.45
C SER A 276 -20.09 -2.98 13.57
N LYS A 277 -20.51 -3.54 14.71
CA LYS A 277 -20.64 -4.99 14.89
C LYS A 277 -21.56 -5.57 13.81
N GLY A 278 -21.19 -6.72 13.25
CA GLY A 278 -21.98 -7.39 12.21
C GLY A 278 -21.93 -6.73 10.82
N TRP A 279 -21.10 -5.69 10.61
CA TRP A 279 -21.03 -4.92 9.35
C TRP A 279 -20.96 -5.77 8.07
N LEU A 280 -20.28 -6.92 8.12
CA LEU A 280 -20.08 -7.78 6.94
C LEU A 280 -21.40 -8.38 6.42
N ARG A 281 -22.42 -8.49 7.28
CA ARG A 281 -23.77 -8.98 6.92
C ARG A 281 -24.71 -7.85 6.51
N GLN A 282 -24.34 -6.58 6.75
CA GLN A 282 -25.22 -5.44 6.48
C GLN A 282 -25.34 -5.20 4.97
N VAL A 283 -26.56 -4.89 4.53
CA VAL A 283 -26.86 -4.52 3.15
C VAL A 283 -26.71 -3.01 3.01
N LEU A 284 -25.61 -2.59 2.39
CA LEU A 284 -25.24 -1.18 2.22
C LEU A 284 -25.69 -0.66 0.86
N VAL A 285 -26.95 -0.24 0.74
CA VAL A 285 -27.53 0.25 -0.53
C VAL A 285 -27.50 1.78 -0.63
N ASP A 286 -27.73 2.46 0.50
CA ASP A 286 -27.76 3.91 0.61
C ASP A 286 -27.03 4.36 1.90
N PRO A 287 -26.24 5.46 1.88
CA PRO A 287 -25.89 6.26 0.71
C PRO A 287 -25.16 5.44 -0.37
N ARG A 288 -25.32 5.82 -1.65
CA ARG A 288 -24.49 5.21 -2.71
C ARG A 288 -23.00 5.50 -2.45
N HIS A 289 -22.11 4.69 -3.04
CA HIS A 289 -20.66 4.92 -3.02
C HIS A 289 -20.02 4.90 -1.62
N ILE A 290 -20.55 4.06 -0.72
CA ILE A 290 -19.93 3.80 0.57
C ILE A 290 -18.56 3.15 0.37
N LEU A 291 -17.56 3.72 1.04
CA LEU A 291 -16.26 3.14 1.25
C LEU A 291 -16.15 2.77 2.73
N ILE A 292 -15.82 1.52 3.03
CA ILE A 292 -15.71 1.06 4.42
C ILE A 292 -14.28 1.26 4.92
N ASN A 293 -14.11 2.03 6.00
CA ASN A 293 -12.82 2.32 6.61
C ASN A 293 -12.60 1.44 7.85
N ILE A 294 -11.74 0.43 7.75
CA ILE A 294 -11.65 -0.70 8.67
C ILE A 294 -10.26 -0.77 9.31
N SER A 295 -10.21 -0.95 10.63
CA SER A 295 -8.94 -1.17 11.32
C SER A 295 -8.33 -2.53 11.01
N GLU A 296 -7.01 -2.63 11.08
CA GLU A 296 -6.27 -3.90 10.99
C GLU A 296 -6.90 -5.03 11.82
N SER A 297 -7.18 -4.74 13.10
CA SER A 297 -7.68 -5.73 14.06
C SER A 297 -9.05 -6.28 13.70
N ASN A 298 -9.94 -5.45 13.13
CA ASN A 298 -11.30 -5.86 12.78
C ASN A 298 -11.33 -6.85 11.60
N ILE A 299 -10.45 -6.69 10.61
CA ILE A 299 -10.32 -7.71 9.56
C ILE A 299 -9.68 -8.98 10.10
N LEU A 300 -8.62 -8.85 10.91
CA LEU A 300 -7.91 -10.01 11.42
C LEU A 300 -8.79 -10.90 12.31
N SER A 301 -9.76 -10.35 13.05
CA SER A 301 -10.70 -11.13 13.84
C SER A 301 -11.70 -11.94 13.00
N LEU A 302 -11.88 -11.59 11.72
CA LEU A 302 -12.77 -12.29 10.79
C LEU A 302 -12.05 -13.41 10.02
N LEU A 303 -10.72 -13.43 10.03
CA LEU A 303 -9.91 -14.39 9.31
C LEU A 303 -9.55 -15.61 10.18
N PRO A 304 -9.43 -16.81 9.60
CA PRO A 304 -9.64 -17.14 8.17
C PRO A 304 -11.11 -17.44 7.81
N ILE A 305 -12.00 -17.54 8.81
CA ILE A 305 -13.37 -18.08 8.67
C ILE A 305 -14.19 -17.34 7.61
N HIS A 306 -14.11 -16.01 7.57
CA HIS A 306 -14.95 -15.18 6.69
C HIS A 306 -14.23 -14.72 5.42
N ILE A 307 -13.20 -15.42 4.95
CA ILE A 307 -12.44 -15.03 3.74
C ILE A 307 -13.33 -14.86 2.50
N ASN A 308 -14.23 -15.82 2.23
CA ASN A 308 -15.11 -15.78 1.07
C ASN A 308 -16.17 -14.67 1.17
N PRO A 309 -16.88 -14.51 2.30
CA PRO A 309 -17.74 -13.34 2.54
C PRO A 309 -17.01 -11.99 2.36
N LEU A 310 -15.77 -11.88 2.84
CA LEU A 310 -14.95 -10.67 2.65
C LEU A 310 -14.64 -10.42 1.17
N ILE A 311 -14.28 -11.45 0.40
CA ILE A 311 -14.03 -11.30 -1.04
C ILE A 311 -15.30 -10.84 -1.75
N GLU A 312 -16.44 -11.46 -1.46
CA GLU A 312 -17.72 -11.09 -2.07
C GLU A 312 -18.12 -9.64 -1.73
N HIS A 313 -17.98 -9.24 -0.47
CA HIS A 313 -18.19 -7.86 -0.07
C HIS A 313 -17.23 -6.90 -0.81
N GLY A 314 -15.99 -7.32 -1.08
CA GLY A 314 -14.98 -6.52 -1.76
C GLY A 314 -15.23 -6.30 -3.24
N ARG A 315 -16.15 -7.09 -3.84
CA ARG A 315 -16.66 -6.87 -5.20
C ARG A 315 -17.66 -5.71 -5.26
N ARG A 316 -18.40 -5.48 -4.17
CA ARG A 316 -19.48 -4.49 -4.09
C ARG A 316 -19.08 -3.16 -3.51
N HIS A 317 -18.18 -3.15 -2.53
CA HIS A 317 -17.81 -1.94 -1.79
C HIS A 317 -16.29 -1.79 -1.72
N LEU A 318 -15.81 -0.56 -1.89
CA LEU A 318 -14.42 -0.22 -1.61
C LEU A 318 -14.13 -0.39 -0.10
N ARG A 319 -12.95 -0.92 0.22
CA ARG A 319 -12.48 -1.02 1.60
C ARG A 319 -11.10 -0.39 1.76
N ARG A 320 -10.96 0.44 2.79
CA ARG A 320 -9.69 0.93 3.30
C ARG A 320 -9.33 0.20 4.58
N ILE A 321 -8.10 -0.31 4.62
CA ILE A 321 -7.49 -0.91 5.81
C ILE A 321 -6.35 -0.01 6.28
N PHE A 322 -6.35 0.33 7.57
CA PHE A 322 -5.29 1.11 8.18
C PHE A 322 -4.64 0.39 9.38
N PRO A 323 -3.34 0.66 9.64
CA PRO A 323 -2.60 0.08 10.76
C PRO A 323 -3.25 0.37 12.11
N LYS A 324 -3.21 -0.58 13.04
CA LYS A 324 -3.64 -0.32 14.42
C LYS A 324 -2.72 0.69 15.12
N GLY A 325 -3.30 1.51 16.02
CA GLY A 325 -2.56 2.55 16.76
C GLY A 325 -1.41 2.03 17.64
N THR A 326 -1.39 0.75 18.01
CA THR A 326 -0.27 0.14 18.75
C THR A 326 1.02 0.02 17.93
N ARG A 327 0.99 0.32 16.63
CA ARG A 327 2.17 0.39 15.75
C ARG A 327 2.90 1.73 15.86
N ILE A 328 3.20 2.16 17.08
CA ILE A 328 3.87 3.44 17.40
C ILE A 328 5.25 3.62 16.76
N ARG A 329 5.85 2.50 16.33
CA ARG A 329 7.15 2.42 15.68
C ARG A 329 7.06 2.48 14.15
N SER A 330 5.86 2.71 13.60
CA SER A 330 5.55 2.75 12.16
C SER A 330 5.84 1.45 11.42
N SER A 331 5.83 0.29 12.09
CA SER A 331 5.95 -1.01 11.43
C SER A 331 4.71 -1.31 10.58
N ASN A 332 4.90 -1.98 9.44
CA ASN A 332 3.79 -2.26 8.53
C ASN A 332 3.00 -3.52 8.88
N MET A 333 1.75 -3.56 8.41
CA MET A 333 0.88 -4.73 8.49
C MET A 333 1.31 -5.77 7.45
N TYR A 334 1.05 -7.06 7.68
CA TYR A 334 1.31 -8.08 6.66
C TYR A 334 0.29 -7.97 5.51
N ILE A 335 0.68 -7.23 4.47
CA ILE A 335 -0.21 -6.72 3.42
C ILE A 335 -1.02 -7.81 2.70
N LEU A 336 -0.44 -9.00 2.49
CA LEU A 336 -1.09 -10.10 1.78
C LEU A 336 -2.35 -10.61 2.48
N LYS A 337 -2.47 -10.49 3.81
CA LYS A 337 -3.71 -10.85 4.53
C LYS A 337 -4.90 -9.98 4.13
N PHE A 338 -4.65 -8.75 3.70
CA PHE A 338 -5.68 -7.78 3.36
C PHE A 338 -6.02 -7.82 1.87
N TRP A 339 -5.01 -7.92 1.00
CA TRP A 339 -5.26 -8.11 -0.43
C TRP A 339 -5.94 -9.44 -0.72
N ARG A 340 -5.58 -10.54 -0.04
CA ARG A 340 -6.23 -11.85 -0.26
C ARG A 340 -7.71 -11.88 0.09
N ASN A 341 -8.18 -11.03 1.00
CA ASN A 341 -9.60 -10.91 1.30
C ASN A 341 -10.35 -9.94 0.37
N GLY A 342 -9.66 -9.34 -0.61
CA GLY A 342 -10.24 -8.43 -1.59
C GLY A 342 -10.34 -6.99 -1.12
N SER A 343 -9.60 -6.56 -0.09
CA SER A 343 -9.54 -5.14 0.31
C SER A 343 -8.67 -4.33 -0.66
N HIS A 344 -9.07 -3.08 -0.96
CA HIS A 344 -8.56 -2.30 -2.09
C HIS A 344 -7.43 -1.36 -1.68
N VAL A 345 -7.68 -0.56 -0.64
CA VAL A 345 -6.78 0.48 -0.11
C VAL A 345 -6.15 -0.09 1.15
N VAL A 346 -4.95 -0.67 1.05
CA VAL A 346 -4.24 -1.20 2.22
C VAL A 346 -3.09 -0.25 2.54
N SER A 347 -3.32 0.68 3.45
CA SER A 347 -2.40 1.78 3.71
C SER A 347 -1.19 1.33 4.53
N LEU A 348 0.01 1.62 4.03
CA LEU A 348 1.28 1.32 4.71
C LEU A 348 1.99 2.60 5.16
N ASN A 349 2.86 2.48 6.15
CA ASN A 349 3.87 3.48 6.51
C ASN A 349 5.02 3.42 5.49
N TRP A 350 4.99 4.30 4.49
CA TRP A 350 5.95 4.36 3.36
C TRP A 350 7.39 4.67 3.75
N GLN A 351 7.53 5.27 4.92
CA GLN A 351 8.79 5.64 5.52
C GLN A 351 9.51 4.45 6.18
N THR A 352 8.88 3.27 6.26
CA THR A 352 9.47 2.03 6.78
C THR A 352 9.61 0.98 5.67
N PHE A 353 10.85 0.72 5.24
CA PHE A 353 11.16 -0.26 4.18
C PHE A 353 11.30 -1.70 4.69
N ASP A 354 10.23 -2.22 5.28
CA ASP A 354 10.14 -3.60 5.77
C ASP A 354 9.54 -4.56 4.72
N THR A 355 9.38 -5.85 5.07
CA THR A 355 8.85 -6.88 4.15
C THR A 355 7.53 -6.47 3.48
N PRO A 356 6.52 -5.94 4.18
CA PRO A 356 5.31 -5.46 3.53
C PRO A 356 5.54 -4.35 2.51
N MET A 357 6.44 -3.41 2.78
CA MET A 357 6.79 -2.35 1.82
C MET A 357 7.48 -2.92 0.58
N GLN A 358 8.39 -3.89 0.76
CA GLN A 358 9.04 -4.58 -0.37
C GLN A 358 8.02 -5.31 -1.25
N ILE A 359 7.01 -5.94 -0.66
CA ILE A 359 5.90 -6.57 -1.39
C ILE A 359 5.01 -5.51 -2.07
N ASN A 360 4.74 -4.39 -1.41
CA ASN A 360 3.98 -3.28 -1.99
C ASN A 360 4.64 -2.75 -3.26
N GLU A 361 5.93 -2.52 -3.19
CA GLU A 361 6.73 -2.03 -4.31
C GLU A 361 6.81 -3.07 -5.44
N ALA A 362 7.03 -4.35 -5.08
CA ALA A 362 7.00 -5.45 -6.04
C ALA A 362 5.63 -5.62 -6.72
N MET A 363 4.55 -5.25 -6.05
CA MET A 363 3.20 -5.27 -6.63
C MET A 363 3.04 -4.13 -7.63
N PHE A 364 3.36 -2.89 -7.25
CA PHE A 364 3.03 -1.69 -8.02
C PHE A 364 4.12 -1.18 -8.96
N VAL A 365 5.32 -1.78 -8.98
CA VAL A 365 6.40 -1.39 -9.90
C VAL A 365 5.94 -1.41 -11.36
N GLY A 366 6.14 -0.29 -12.07
CA GLY A 366 5.71 -0.14 -13.48
C GLY A 366 4.20 -0.03 -13.70
N SER A 367 3.40 0.00 -12.64
CA SER A 367 1.95 0.22 -12.70
C SER A 367 1.61 1.72 -12.56
N PRO A 368 0.38 2.13 -12.92
CA PRO A 368 -0.13 3.47 -12.63
C PRO A 368 -0.64 3.57 -11.18
N GLY A 369 -0.08 2.81 -10.23
CA GLY A 369 -0.51 2.76 -8.82
C GLY A 369 -1.85 2.07 -8.55
N TRP A 370 -2.47 1.51 -9.58
CA TRP A 370 -3.68 0.70 -9.54
C TRP A 370 -3.45 -0.60 -10.29
N ILE A 371 -3.82 -1.73 -9.67
CA ILE A 371 -3.64 -3.05 -10.27
C ILE A 371 -4.91 -3.86 -10.13
N LEU A 372 -5.33 -4.52 -11.21
CA LEU A 372 -6.46 -5.44 -11.18
C LEU A 372 -6.23 -6.54 -10.13
N LYS A 373 -7.25 -6.75 -9.31
CA LYS A 373 -7.31 -7.89 -8.40
C LYS A 373 -7.24 -9.21 -9.16
N PRO A 374 -6.88 -10.31 -8.48
CA PRO A 374 -6.96 -11.63 -9.05
C PRO A 374 -8.31 -11.93 -9.68
N LYS A 375 -8.33 -12.72 -10.75
CA LYS A 375 -9.56 -13.20 -11.38
C LYS A 375 -10.47 -13.86 -10.35
N ALA A 376 -9.93 -14.67 -9.43
CA ALA A 376 -10.70 -15.29 -8.36
C ALA A 376 -11.43 -14.29 -7.45
N GLN A 377 -10.93 -13.05 -7.33
CA GLN A 377 -11.57 -11.99 -6.53
C GLN A 377 -12.53 -11.13 -7.36
N ARG A 378 -12.47 -11.17 -8.69
CA ARG A 378 -13.37 -10.43 -9.59
C ARG A 378 -14.45 -11.30 -10.25
N LEU A 379 -14.14 -12.56 -10.47
CA LEU A 379 -14.90 -13.57 -11.19
C LEU A 379 -15.04 -14.81 -10.31
N LEU A 380 -16.12 -15.57 -10.48
CA LEU A 380 -16.49 -16.68 -9.59
C LEU A 380 -15.74 -18.01 -9.83
N ASN A 381 -14.59 -18.03 -10.52
CA ASN A 381 -13.86 -19.27 -10.81
C ASN A 381 -12.36 -19.10 -10.55
N PRO A 382 -11.81 -19.63 -9.44
CA PRO A 382 -10.37 -19.64 -9.21
C PRO A 382 -9.67 -20.61 -10.17
N ASP A 383 -8.47 -20.25 -10.62
CA ASP A 383 -7.57 -21.16 -11.33
C ASP A 383 -6.85 -22.03 -10.28
N SER A 384 -7.05 -23.35 -10.34
CA SER A 384 -6.44 -24.32 -9.43
C SER A 384 -5.25 -25.04 -10.05
N SER A 385 -4.71 -24.54 -11.16
CA SER A 385 -3.55 -25.14 -11.83
C SER A 385 -2.34 -25.13 -10.90
N LYS A 386 -1.57 -26.22 -10.88
CA LYS A 386 -0.29 -26.28 -10.17
C LYS A 386 0.77 -25.54 -10.97
N PHE A 387 1.67 -24.83 -10.29
CA PHE A 387 2.81 -24.13 -10.87
C PHE A 387 4.09 -24.55 -10.16
N ARG A 388 5.17 -24.59 -10.94
CA ARG A 388 6.52 -24.79 -10.44
C ARG A 388 7.38 -23.59 -10.82
N LEU A 389 7.94 -22.94 -9.80
CA LEU A 389 8.93 -21.88 -9.95
C LEU A 389 10.30 -22.46 -9.62
N SER A 390 11.28 -22.25 -10.49
CA SER A 390 12.68 -22.50 -10.18
C SER A 390 13.52 -21.23 -10.33
N ALA A 391 14.53 -21.12 -9.48
CA ALA A 391 15.57 -20.09 -9.54
C ALA A 391 16.93 -20.78 -9.43
N GLU A 392 17.72 -20.76 -10.51
CA GLU A 392 19.11 -21.23 -10.50
C GLU A 392 20.01 -20.02 -10.21
N VAL A 393 20.55 -19.96 -9.00
CA VAL A 393 21.37 -18.85 -8.49
C VAL A 393 22.84 -19.22 -8.60
N ILE A 394 23.55 -18.52 -9.47
CA ILE A 394 24.98 -18.76 -9.72
C ILE A 394 25.83 -18.04 -8.68
N GLY A 395 25.59 -16.75 -8.46
CA GLY A 395 26.40 -15.95 -7.57
C GLY A 395 25.99 -14.48 -7.54
N VAL A 396 26.65 -13.74 -6.65
CA VAL A 396 26.51 -12.29 -6.50
C VAL A 396 27.84 -11.59 -6.84
N SER A 397 27.76 -10.41 -7.44
CA SER A 397 28.88 -9.47 -7.60
C SER A 397 28.66 -8.22 -6.77
N SER A 398 29.74 -7.67 -6.21
CA SER A 398 29.75 -6.34 -5.59
C SER A 398 28.76 -6.20 -4.42
N LEU A 399 28.72 -7.21 -3.55
CA LEU A 399 27.94 -7.14 -2.31
C LEU A 399 28.61 -6.18 -1.33
N LEU A 400 27.89 -5.15 -0.89
CA LEU A 400 28.47 -4.17 0.03
C LEU A 400 28.58 -4.72 1.47
N PRO A 401 29.74 -4.57 2.12
CA PRO A 401 29.88 -4.89 3.53
C PRO A 401 29.06 -3.93 4.40
N PRO A 402 28.76 -4.33 5.65
CA PRO A 402 28.17 -3.42 6.62
C PRO A 402 29.08 -2.21 6.90
N LYS A 403 28.47 -1.06 7.25
CA LYS A 403 29.21 0.18 7.54
C LYS A 403 30.34 -0.06 8.55
N GLY A 404 31.54 0.45 8.24
CA GLY A 404 32.73 0.34 9.07
C GLY A 404 33.52 -0.96 8.89
N ARG A 405 33.13 -1.81 7.93
CA ARG A 405 33.84 -3.05 7.56
C ARG A 405 34.20 -3.08 6.08
N GLN A 406 34.55 -1.91 5.54
CA GLN A 406 35.12 -1.84 4.20
C GLN A 406 36.35 -2.75 4.11
N ASP A 407 36.50 -3.42 2.98
CA ASP A 407 37.62 -4.32 2.66
C ASP A 407 37.73 -5.56 3.56
N GLN A 408 36.69 -5.90 4.33
CA GLN A 408 36.63 -7.13 5.11
C GLN A 408 35.76 -8.18 4.44
N THR A 409 36.26 -9.42 4.38
CA THR A 409 35.46 -10.56 3.94
C THR A 409 34.51 -11.03 5.04
N TYR A 410 33.38 -11.61 4.64
CA TYR A 410 32.38 -12.13 5.56
C TYR A 410 31.66 -13.33 4.97
N ASN A 411 30.94 -14.05 5.81
CA ASN A 411 30.20 -15.25 5.41
C ASN A 411 28.81 -14.84 4.91
N ALA A 412 28.53 -15.04 3.62
CA ALA A 412 27.27 -14.67 2.99
C ALA A 412 26.49 -15.89 2.46
N TYR A 413 25.17 -15.76 2.41
CA TYR A 413 24.26 -16.74 1.82
C TYR A 413 23.04 -16.05 1.20
N VAL A 414 22.34 -16.77 0.33
CA VAL A 414 21.06 -16.35 -0.23
C VAL A 414 19.92 -17.01 0.54
N GLU A 415 18.94 -16.21 0.94
CA GLU A 415 17.67 -16.69 1.46
C GLU A 415 16.55 -16.31 0.49
N ALA A 416 15.74 -17.30 0.12
CA ALA A 416 14.59 -17.10 -0.74
C ALA A 416 13.30 -17.37 0.04
N GLU A 417 12.33 -16.47 -0.10
CA GLU A 417 11.00 -16.59 0.49
C GLU A 417 9.96 -16.50 -0.63
N LEU A 418 9.14 -17.53 -0.78
CA LEU A 418 7.99 -17.54 -1.68
C LEU A 418 6.72 -17.36 -0.84
N PHE A 419 6.04 -16.23 -1.03
CA PHE A 419 4.76 -15.93 -0.40
C PHE A 419 3.64 -16.33 -1.36
N HIS A 420 2.79 -17.30 -0.98
CA HIS A 420 1.64 -17.70 -1.79
C HIS A 420 0.44 -18.09 -0.89
N SER A 421 -0.71 -18.36 -1.50
CA SER A 421 -2.00 -18.48 -0.82
C SER A 421 -2.06 -19.59 0.23
N GLN A 422 -1.31 -20.68 0.04
CA GLN A 422 -1.34 -21.85 0.93
C GLN A 422 -0.42 -21.65 2.14
N GLN A 423 0.80 -21.16 1.93
CA GLN A 423 1.79 -20.91 2.97
C GLN A 423 2.93 -20.01 2.47
N ASP A 424 3.79 -19.58 3.39
CA ASP A 424 5.07 -18.97 3.03
C ASP A 424 6.14 -20.08 3.02
N GLN A 425 6.87 -20.23 1.91
CA GLN A 425 7.96 -21.20 1.79
C GLN A 425 9.31 -20.50 1.93
N LYS A 426 10.26 -21.11 2.63
CA LYS A 426 11.61 -20.58 2.82
C LYS A 426 12.66 -21.55 2.31
N TRP A 427 13.71 -21.00 1.74
CA TRP A 427 14.88 -21.74 1.32
C TRP A 427 16.15 -20.93 1.63
N LYS A 428 17.26 -21.62 1.92
CA LYS A 428 18.55 -21.00 2.24
C LYS A 428 19.67 -21.76 1.54
N SER A 429 20.59 -21.02 0.92
CA SER A 429 21.80 -21.59 0.29
C SER A 429 22.83 -22.00 1.32
N ASN A 430 23.87 -22.69 0.87
CA ASN A 430 25.11 -22.81 1.61
C ASN A 430 25.70 -21.42 1.89
N THR A 431 26.37 -21.31 3.03
CA THR A 431 27.14 -20.13 3.38
C THR A 431 28.52 -20.20 2.73
N ALA A 432 28.96 -19.12 2.10
CA ALA A 432 30.26 -19.00 1.49
C ALA A 432 30.91 -17.66 1.86
N MET A 433 32.24 -17.65 1.90
CA MET A 433 33.01 -16.45 2.23
C MET A 433 33.07 -15.53 1.00
N THR A 434 32.88 -14.23 1.20
CA THR A 434 33.04 -13.23 0.14
C THR A 434 34.51 -13.03 -0.24
N THR A 435 34.76 -12.54 -1.45
CA THR A 435 36.02 -11.82 -1.74
C THR A 435 36.04 -10.46 -1.03
N GLU A 436 37.16 -9.74 -1.09
CA GLU A 436 37.27 -8.38 -0.55
C GLU A 436 36.32 -7.41 -1.26
N GLU A 437 36.05 -7.66 -2.54
CA GLU A 437 35.08 -6.90 -3.36
C GLU A 437 33.63 -7.38 -3.20
N GLY A 438 33.36 -8.33 -2.30
CA GLY A 438 32.01 -8.78 -2.00
C GLY A 438 31.42 -9.80 -2.97
N ASP A 439 32.24 -10.61 -3.64
CA ASP A 439 31.75 -11.61 -4.59
C ASP A 439 31.56 -13.00 -3.95
N VAL A 440 30.53 -13.72 -4.39
CA VAL A 440 30.27 -15.11 -3.95
C VAL A 440 29.66 -15.93 -5.08
N MET A 441 30.06 -17.21 -5.17
CA MET A 441 29.44 -18.21 -6.04
C MET A 441 28.77 -19.29 -5.19
N TRP A 442 27.49 -19.58 -5.46
CA TRP A 442 26.75 -20.66 -4.80
C TRP A 442 26.43 -21.81 -5.74
N ASN A 443 26.05 -21.53 -7.00
CA ASN A 443 25.64 -22.53 -8.00
C ASN A 443 24.52 -23.46 -7.48
N GLU A 444 23.46 -22.88 -6.93
CA GLU A 444 22.36 -23.63 -6.33
C GLU A 444 21.06 -23.43 -7.09
N VAL A 445 20.26 -24.51 -7.18
CA VAL A 445 18.92 -24.49 -7.80
C VAL A 445 17.87 -24.57 -6.70
N LEU A 446 16.95 -23.63 -6.72
CA LEU A 446 15.82 -23.54 -5.82
C LEU A 446 14.57 -23.90 -6.61
N GLU A 447 13.70 -24.73 -6.02
CA GLU A 447 12.42 -25.12 -6.65
C GLU A 447 11.28 -25.05 -5.64
N TRP A 448 10.14 -24.55 -6.09
CA TRP A 448 8.90 -24.50 -5.32
C TRP A 448 7.74 -24.96 -6.18
N GLU A 449 6.83 -25.71 -5.57
CA GLU A 449 5.53 -26.07 -6.15
C GLU A 449 4.41 -25.44 -5.33
N PHE A 450 3.44 -24.84 -6.01
CA PHE A 450 2.31 -24.16 -5.39
C PHE A 450 1.13 -24.06 -6.36
N ASP A 451 -0.07 -23.83 -5.83
CA ASP A 451 -1.25 -23.53 -6.66
C ASP A 451 -1.11 -22.16 -7.31
N ARG A 452 -1.67 -21.99 -8.51
CA ARG A 452 -1.70 -20.70 -9.21
C ARG A 452 -2.23 -19.61 -8.27
N ASP A 453 -1.39 -18.61 -8.04
CA ASP A 453 -1.71 -17.47 -7.19
C ASP A 453 -1.19 -16.19 -7.86
N GLU A 454 -2.11 -15.35 -8.33
CA GLU A 454 -1.80 -14.03 -8.92
C GLU A 454 -1.29 -13.03 -7.86
N LEU A 455 -1.30 -13.41 -6.57
CA LEU A 455 -0.67 -12.73 -5.44
C LEU A 455 0.52 -13.53 -4.87
N ALA A 456 1.18 -14.34 -5.70
CA ALA A 456 2.45 -14.95 -5.35
C ALA A 456 3.62 -13.98 -5.53
N PHE A 457 4.51 -13.91 -4.53
CA PHE A 457 5.70 -13.07 -4.55
C PHE A 457 6.94 -13.87 -4.16
N ILE A 458 8.04 -13.68 -4.86
CA ILE A 458 9.35 -14.17 -4.42
C ILE A 458 10.17 -13.01 -3.87
N ARG A 459 10.86 -13.26 -2.76
CA ARG A 459 11.85 -12.36 -2.19
C ARG A 459 13.18 -13.08 -2.03
N LEU A 460 14.21 -12.57 -2.67
CA LEU A 460 15.59 -13.02 -2.55
C LEU A 460 16.37 -12.03 -1.68
N ARG A 461 17.02 -12.52 -0.63
CA ARG A 461 17.87 -11.72 0.26
C ARG A 461 19.27 -12.30 0.27
N VAL A 462 20.28 -11.44 0.16
CA VAL A 462 21.66 -11.82 0.48
C VAL A 462 21.93 -11.38 1.92
N ARG A 463 22.40 -12.31 2.75
CA ARG A 463 22.53 -12.12 4.19
C ARG A 463 23.93 -12.49 4.67
N GLU A 464 24.40 -11.76 5.68
CA GLU A 464 25.61 -12.11 6.43
C GLU A 464 25.27 -13.12 7.54
N ASN A 465 25.95 -14.26 7.55
CA ASN A 465 25.90 -15.23 8.65
C ASN A 465 26.84 -14.78 9.78
N ARG A 466 26.27 -14.44 10.94
CA ARG A 466 27.03 -13.86 12.05
C ARG A 466 27.35 -14.79 13.21
N LYS A 467 27.08 -16.10 13.09
CA LYS A 467 27.30 -17.15 14.11
C LYS A 467 26.63 -16.88 15.48
N PHE A 468 27.08 -15.87 16.21
CA PHE A 468 26.65 -15.51 17.57
C PHE A 468 25.70 -14.30 17.63
N GLU A 469 25.53 -13.58 16.52
CA GLU A 469 24.54 -12.50 16.40
C GLU A 469 23.43 -12.87 15.41
N LYS A 470 22.38 -12.06 15.40
CA LYS A 470 21.35 -12.15 14.37
C LYS A 470 21.94 -11.83 13.00
N ASP A 471 21.73 -12.72 12.04
CA ASP A 471 22.11 -12.54 10.64
C ASP A 471 21.58 -11.21 10.07
N LEU A 472 22.45 -10.50 9.35
CA LEU A 472 22.15 -9.18 8.79
C LEU A 472 21.70 -9.30 7.33
N ASP A 473 20.60 -8.63 6.99
CA ASP A 473 20.19 -8.44 5.60
C ASP A 473 21.08 -7.38 4.94
N LEU A 474 21.69 -7.71 3.80
CA LEU A 474 22.60 -6.82 3.07
C LEU A 474 21.97 -6.28 1.80
N ALA A 475 21.30 -7.16 1.05
CA ALA A 475 20.65 -6.80 -0.20
C ALA A 475 19.36 -7.61 -0.39
N VAL A 476 18.39 -7.03 -1.10
CA VAL A 476 17.08 -7.62 -1.33
C VAL A 476 16.60 -7.38 -2.76
N PHE A 477 15.93 -8.39 -3.30
CA PHE A 477 15.10 -8.32 -4.50
C PHE A 477 13.73 -8.90 -4.15
N CYS A 478 12.65 -8.23 -4.54
CA CYS A 478 11.29 -8.73 -4.36
C CYS A 478 10.50 -8.49 -5.64
N ALA A 479 9.73 -9.49 -6.06
CA ALA A 479 8.95 -9.44 -7.29
C ALA A 479 7.67 -10.26 -7.16
N ARG A 480 6.59 -9.79 -7.79
CA ARG A 480 5.43 -10.63 -8.08
C ARG A 480 5.83 -11.69 -9.10
N VAL A 481 5.50 -12.95 -8.84
CA VAL A 481 5.96 -14.08 -9.67
C VAL A 481 5.54 -13.94 -11.13
N ASP A 482 4.33 -13.42 -11.37
CA ASP A 482 3.78 -13.21 -12.72
C ASP A 482 4.53 -12.17 -13.56
N ASP A 483 5.28 -11.27 -12.93
CA ASP A 483 6.01 -10.21 -13.63
C ASP A 483 7.47 -10.62 -13.93
N ILE A 484 7.96 -11.73 -13.36
CA ILE A 484 9.34 -12.17 -13.53
C ILE A 484 9.58 -12.70 -14.95
N GLN A 485 10.62 -12.17 -15.58
CA GLN A 485 11.03 -12.60 -16.89
C GLN A 485 11.86 -13.89 -16.84
N ARG A 486 11.51 -14.85 -17.70
CA ARG A 486 12.12 -16.20 -17.74
C ARG A 486 13.51 -16.20 -18.36
N GLY A 487 14.33 -17.16 -17.95
CA GLY A 487 15.71 -17.34 -18.39
C GLY A 487 16.70 -16.59 -17.51
N TRP A 488 17.94 -16.47 -18.00
CA TRP A 488 19.04 -15.81 -17.29
C TRP A 488 18.80 -14.32 -17.15
N ARG A 489 18.93 -13.80 -15.94
CA ARG A 489 18.78 -12.40 -15.57
C ARG A 489 19.89 -11.99 -14.62
N LEU A 490 20.35 -10.76 -14.78
CA LEU A 490 21.25 -10.11 -13.85
C LEU A 490 20.41 -9.18 -12.97
N VAL A 491 20.01 -9.68 -11.81
CA VAL A 491 19.09 -8.97 -10.91
C VAL A 491 19.84 -7.86 -10.19
N HIS A 492 19.37 -6.62 -10.34
CA HIS A 492 19.86 -5.49 -9.57
C HIS A 492 19.24 -5.52 -8.17
N MET A 493 20.09 -5.72 -7.16
CA MET A 493 19.61 -5.81 -5.78
C MET A 493 19.56 -4.44 -5.11
N PHE A 494 18.61 -4.29 -4.18
CA PHE A 494 18.46 -3.08 -3.39
C PHE A 494 19.02 -3.26 -1.99
N ASN A 495 19.49 -2.18 -1.37
CA ASN A 495 19.79 -2.20 0.05
C ASN A 495 18.49 -2.23 0.88
N MET A 496 18.62 -2.30 2.20
CA MET A 496 17.48 -2.35 3.12
C MET A 496 16.79 -0.99 3.35
N ASP A 497 17.12 0.02 2.53
CA ASP A 497 16.40 1.29 2.41
C ASP A 497 15.72 1.43 1.03
N GLY A 498 15.85 0.42 0.15
CA GLY A 498 15.24 0.37 -1.18
C GLY A 498 16.05 1.04 -2.30
N LYS A 499 17.26 1.49 -2.01
CA LYS A 499 18.15 2.11 -3.01
C LYS A 499 18.97 1.04 -3.73
N ALA A 500 19.36 1.31 -4.97
CA ALA A 500 20.28 0.47 -5.70
C ALA A 500 21.56 0.28 -4.89
N SER A 501 21.93 -0.99 -4.66
CA SER A 501 23.11 -1.33 -3.85
C SER A 501 24.39 -1.42 -4.67
N GLY A 502 24.29 -1.39 -6.02
CA GLY A 502 25.37 -1.79 -6.93
C GLY A 502 25.60 -3.30 -6.99
N THR A 503 24.98 -4.07 -6.09
CA THR A 503 25.05 -5.53 -6.05
C THR A 503 24.20 -6.15 -7.15
N THR A 504 24.75 -7.12 -7.87
CA THR A 504 24.03 -7.89 -8.89
C THR A 504 24.04 -9.38 -8.62
N LEU A 505 22.91 -10.03 -8.84
CA LEU A 505 22.73 -11.47 -8.67
C LEU A 505 22.47 -12.13 -10.03
N LEU A 506 23.34 -13.06 -10.44
CA LEU A 506 23.10 -13.85 -11.65
C LEU A 506 22.16 -15.01 -11.31
N VAL A 507 20.98 -15.01 -11.91
CA VAL A 507 19.94 -16.00 -11.66
C VAL A 507 19.19 -16.38 -12.93
N LYS A 508 18.79 -17.63 -13.07
CA LYS A 508 17.87 -18.08 -14.12
C LYS A 508 16.51 -18.40 -13.51
N PHE A 509 15.47 -17.71 -13.97
CA PHE A 509 14.11 -18.00 -13.55
C PHE A 509 13.41 -18.93 -14.54
N GLN A 510 12.68 -19.93 -14.05
CA GLN A 510 11.78 -20.73 -14.86
C GLN A 510 10.43 -20.84 -14.18
N LEU A 511 9.37 -20.71 -14.96
CA LEU A 511 7.99 -20.91 -14.51
C LEU A 511 7.33 -21.91 -15.46
N ALA A 512 6.92 -23.05 -14.93
CA ALA A 512 6.27 -24.12 -15.66
C ALA A 512 4.96 -24.50 -14.97
N ASN A 513 4.04 -25.10 -15.74
CA ASN A 513 2.91 -25.80 -15.14
C ASN A 513 3.47 -26.96 -14.29
N GLY A 514 2.96 -27.11 -13.07
CA GLY A 514 3.23 -28.26 -12.22
C GLY A 514 2.70 -29.53 -12.87
N ILE A 515 3.31 -30.66 -12.50
CA ILE A 515 2.85 -32.00 -12.93
C ILE A 515 1.60 -32.38 -12.14
#